data_AF-A0A7X0HAT7-F1
#
_entry.id   AF-A0A7X0HAT7-F1
#
_cell.length_a   1.000
_cell.length_b   1.000
_cell.length_c   1.000
_cell.angle_alpha   90.00
_cell.angle_beta   90.00
_cell.angle_gamma   90.00
#
_symmetry.space_group_name_H-M   'P 1'
#
loop_
_entity.id
_entity.type
_entity.pdbx_description
1 polymer ?
#
loop_
_entity_poly.entity_id
_entity_poly.type
_entity_poly.pdbx_seq_one_letter_code
_entity_poly.pdbx_strand_id
1 'polypeptide(L)'
;MGTTGAALGKTVEGAGEAAGTVKEGAVPGENTPGLVTSALNEYMEKRQKDFFFLALRSHASIVGARQATEAYDNGQLQMAATEQGKAFDDPDVQAALEKARKQARQ
;
A
#
# COMPACT_ATOMS: atom_id res chain seq x y z
N MET A 1 -1.46 3.33 11.17
CA MET A 1 -2.28 2.79 10.06
C MET A 1 -1.44 2.73 8.78
N GLY A 2 -0.56 1.73 8.70
CA GLY A 2 0.28 1.42 7.52
C GLY A 2 0.02 0.01 7.00
N THR A 3 -1.17 -0.51 7.24
CA THR A 3 -1.49 -1.95 7.12
C THR A 3 -1.81 -2.39 5.70
N THR A 4 -2.18 -1.48 4.78
CA THR A 4 -2.56 -1.87 3.41
C THR A 4 -1.34 -2.34 2.60
N GLY A 5 -0.21 -1.63 2.67
CA GLY A 5 1.03 -2.08 2.03
C GLY A 5 1.56 -3.38 2.64
N ALA A 6 1.45 -3.54 3.96
CA ALA A 6 1.82 -4.77 4.66
C ALA A 6 0.89 -5.95 4.31
N ALA A 7 -0.42 -5.70 4.15
CA ALA A 7 -1.38 -6.70 3.72
C ALA A 7 -1.11 -7.15 2.29
N LEU A 8 -0.83 -6.22 1.37
CA LEU A 8 -0.42 -6.52 -0.01
C LEU A 8 0.85 -7.38 -0.05
N GLY A 9 1.84 -7.06 0.79
CA GLY A 9 3.05 -7.89 0.93
C GLY A 9 2.72 -9.33 1.33
N LYS A 10 1.90 -9.52 2.37
CA LYS A 10 1.47 -10.85 2.82
C LYS A 10 0.68 -11.63 1.76
N THR A 11 -0.18 -10.96 0.99
CA THR A 11 -0.95 -11.62 -0.07
C THR A 11 -0.04 -12.10 -1.19
N VAL A 12 1.01 -11.35 -1.50
CA VAL A 12 2.01 -11.72 -2.51
C VAL A 12 2.87 -12.88 -2.04
N GLU A 13 3.32 -12.87 -0.77
CA GLU A 13 4.03 -14.00 -0.18
C GLU A 13 3.18 -15.27 -0.27
N GLY A 14 1.91 -15.22 0.14
CA GLY A 14 0.99 -16.36 0.05
C GLY A 14 0.71 -16.83 -1.39
N ALA A 15 0.60 -15.90 -2.35
CA ALA A 15 0.48 -16.24 -3.77
C ALA A 15 1.77 -16.89 -4.32
N GLY A 16 2.92 -16.43 -3.84
CA GLY A 16 4.23 -16.98 -4.14
C GLY A 16 4.44 -18.40 -3.61
N GLU A 17 3.94 -18.69 -2.41
CA GLU A 17 3.93 -20.04 -1.83
C GLU A 17 3.00 -20.99 -2.61
N ALA A 18 1.82 -20.51 -3.00
CA ALA A 18 0.85 -21.29 -3.75
C ALA A 18 1.28 -21.61 -5.19
N ALA A 19 2.14 -20.77 -5.79
CA ALA A 19 2.57 -20.92 -7.18
C ALA A 19 3.63 -22.02 -7.42
N GLY A 20 4.14 -22.64 -6.34
CA GLY A 20 5.06 -23.77 -6.41
C GLY A 20 6.47 -23.43 -6.88
N THR A 21 7.36 -24.41 -6.78
CA THR A 21 8.80 -24.30 -7.07
C THR A 21 9.12 -24.78 -8.48
N VAL A 22 9.95 -24.05 -9.22
CA VAL A 22 10.51 -24.50 -10.51
C VAL A 22 12.02 -24.65 -10.36
N LYS A 23 12.46 -25.86 -10.05
CA LYS A 23 13.87 -26.27 -10.07
C LYS A 23 13.93 -27.73 -10.50
N GLU A 24 14.75 -28.02 -11.49
CA GLU A 24 14.97 -29.38 -11.98
C GLU A 24 15.66 -30.20 -10.88
N GLY A 25 15.02 -31.30 -10.44
CA GLY A 25 15.50 -32.13 -9.32
C GLY A 25 15.11 -31.67 -7.91
N ALA A 26 14.18 -30.72 -7.76
CA ALA A 26 13.72 -30.29 -6.44
C ALA A 26 12.95 -31.40 -5.69
N VAL A 27 13.31 -31.59 -4.42
CA VAL A 27 12.61 -32.48 -3.49
C VAL A 27 11.43 -31.73 -2.84
N PRO A 28 10.31 -32.41 -2.53
CA PRO A 28 9.20 -31.79 -1.81
C PRO A 28 9.69 -31.09 -0.52
N GLY A 29 9.45 -29.78 -0.41
CA GLY A 29 9.89 -28.97 0.75
C GLY A 29 11.13 -28.11 0.52
N GLU A 30 11.80 -28.17 -0.63
CA GLU A 30 12.77 -27.12 -1.00
C GLU A 30 12.00 -25.81 -1.26
N ASN A 31 12.09 -24.85 -0.33
CA ASN A 31 11.56 -23.48 -0.45
C ASN A 31 12.29 -22.65 -1.52
N THR A 32 12.50 -23.20 -2.72
CA THR A 32 13.04 -22.43 -3.85
C THR A 32 11.86 -21.71 -4.52
N PRO A 33 11.87 -20.38 -4.64
CA PRO A 33 10.81 -19.65 -5.32
C PRO A 33 10.66 -20.12 -6.76
N GLY A 34 9.45 -20.46 -7.21
CA GLY A 34 9.21 -20.77 -8.62
C GLY A 34 9.31 -19.55 -9.52
N LEU A 35 9.23 -19.78 -10.84
CA LEU A 35 9.26 -18.71 -11.84
C LEU A 35 8.17 -17.66 -11.60
N VAL A 36 6.97 -18.11 -11.20
CA VAL A 36 5.84 -17.23 -10.89
C VAL A 36 6.11 -16.38 -9.65
N THR A 37 6.65 -16.98 -8.59
CA THR A 37 7.03 -16.28 -7.35
C THR A 37 8.09 -15.22 -7.62
N SER A 38 9.10 -15.55 -8.43
CA SER A 38 10.17 -14.62 -8.81
C SER A 38 9.61 -13.43 -9.62
N ALA A 39 8.75 -13.70 -10.60
CA ALA A 39 8.10 -12.66 -11.40
C ALA A 39 7.18 -11.76 -10.56
N LEU A 40 6.45 -12.33 -9.60
CA LEU A 40 5.58 -11.59 -8.70
C LEU A 40 6.39 -10.68 -7.76
N ASN A 41 7.52 -11.16 -7.24
CA ASN A 41 8.44 -10.36 -6.43
C ASN A 41 9.01 -9.17 -7.23
N GLU A 42 9.46 -9.42 -8.46
CA GLU A 42 9.98 -8.35 -9.32
C GLU A 42 8.90 -7.32 -9.69
N TYR A 43 7.67 -7.78 -9.97
CA TYR A 43 6.54 -6.90 -10.21
C TYR A 43 6.25 -6.02 -8.98
N MET A 44 6.22 -6.61 -7.79
CA MET A 44 5.98 -5.87 -6.55
C MET A 44 7.09 -4.87 -6.25
N GLU A 45 8.36 -5.24 -6.45
CA GLU A 45 9.48 -4.32 -6.25
C GLU A 45 9.37 -3.11 -7.19
N LYS A 46 9.04 -3.35 -8.46
CA LYS A 46 8.86 -2.27 -9.46
C LYS A 46 7.61 -1.42 -9.20
N ARG A 47 6.54 -2.00 -8.63
CA ARG A 47 5.25 -1.34 -8.42
C ARG A 47 5.00 -0.86 -6.99
N GLN A 48 5.95 -1.07 -6.07
CA GLN A 48 5.79 -0.72 -4.67
C GLN A 48 5.35 0.74 -4.49
N LYS A 49 5.98 1.67 -5.22
CA LYS A 49 5.61 3.10 -5.16
C LYS A 49 4.17 3.36 -5.58
N ASP A 50 3.71 2.72 -6.66
CA ASP A 50 2.34 2.87 -7.17
C ASP A 50 1.31 2.38 -6.15
N PHE A 51 1.58 1.24 -5.51
CA PHE A 51 0.70 0.71 -4.46
C PHE A 51 0.64 1.61 -3.23
N PHE A 52 1.78 2.14 -2.80
CA PHE A 52 1.83 3.09 -1.70
C PHE A 52 1.11 4.39 -2.05
N PHE A 53 1.31 4.92 -3.26
CA PHE A 53 0.59 6.08 -3.76
C PHE A 53 -0.92 5.88 -3.70
N LEU A 54 -1.42 4.76 -4.25
CA LEU A 54 -2.84 4.45 -4.29
C LEU A 54 -3.44 4.34 -2.88
N ALA A 55 -2.74 3.66 -1.97
CA ALA A 55 -3.19 3.50 -0.59
C ALA A 55 -3.26 4.85 0.15
N LEU A 56 -2.23 5.69 -0.01
CA LEU A 56 -2.18 7.00 0.63
C LEU A 56 -3.25 7.95 0.07
N ARG A 57 -3.41 8.00 -1.26
CA ARG A 57 -4.41 8.84 -1.91
C ARG A 57 -5.83 8.42 -1.55
N SER A 58 -6.11 7.11 -1.55
CA SER A 58 -7.41 6.58 -1.12
C SER A 58 -7.73 6.96 0.32
N HIS A 59 -6.75 6.85 1.22
CA HIS A 59 -6.92 7.25 2.61
C HIS A 59 -7.17 8.75 2.74
N ALA A 60 -6.39 9.59 2.07
CA ALA A 60 -6.56 11.04 2.07
C ALA A 60 -7.94 11.44 1.55
N SER A 61 -8.43 10.81 0.49
CA SER A 61 -9.78 11.07 -0.04
C SER A 61 -10.88 10.72 0.97
N ILE A 62 -10.78 9.57 1.65
CA ILE A 62 -11.77 9.16 2.66
C ILE A 62 -11.75 10.11 3.86
N VAL A 63 -10.56 10.46 4.34
CA VAL A 63 -10.40 11.35 5.51
C VAL A 63 -10.88 12.76 5.18
N GLY A 64 -10.49 13.30 4.03
CA GLY A 64 -10.91 14.63 3.57
C GLY A 64 -12.43 14.71 3.38
N ALA A 65 -13.05 13.67 2.79
CA ALA A 65 -14.50 13.60 2.65
C ALA A 65 -15.20 13.61 4.01
N ARG A 66 -14.74 12.79 4.97
CA ARG A 66 -15.28 12.77 6.34
C ARG A 66 -15.16 14.13 7.03
N GLN A 67 -13.97 14.74 6.98
CA GLN A 67 -13.71 16.05 7.60
C GLN A 67 -14.54 17.16 6.96
N ALA A 68 -14.72 17.13 5.64
CA ALA A 68 -15.56 18.09 4.94
C ALA A 68 -17.03 17.96 5.35
N THR A 69 -17.55 16.74 5.49
CA THR A 69 -18.90 16.50 6.00
C THR A 69 -19.05 17.02 7.44
N GLU A 70 -18.11 16.71 8.33
CA GLU A 70 -18.11 17.22 9.70
C GLU A 70 -18.09 18.76 9.74
N ALA A 71 -17.27 19.40 8.92
CA ALA A 71 -17.21 20.85 8.83
C ALA A 71 -18.52 21.44 8.27
N TYR A 72 -19.11 20.80 7.27
CA TYR A 72 -20.40 21.20 6.70
C TYR A 72 -21.52 21.14 7.74
N ASP A 73 -21.62 20.03 8.48
CA ASP A 73 -22.64 19.84 9.52
C ASP A 73 -22.51 20.88 10.66
N ASN A 74 -21.29 21.34 10.94
CA ASN A 74 -21.02 22.40 11.90
C ASN A 74 -21.16 23.83 11.33
N GLY A 75 -21.63 23.99 10.09
CA GLY A 75 -21.78 25.29 9.43
C GLY A 75 -20.48 25.96 8.99
N GLN A 76 -19.35 25.24 9.03
CA GLN A 76 -18.01 25.74 8.73
C GLN A 76 -17.67 25.54 7.24
N LEU A 77 -18.44 26.19 6.36
CA LEU A 77 -18.39 25.97 4.91
C LEU A 77 -17.00 26.20 4.29
N GLN A 78 -16.25 27.17 4.80
CA GLN A 78 -14.88 27.44 4.33
C GLN A 78 -13.94 26.26 4.64
N MET A 79 -14.05 25.69 5.84
CA MET A 79 -13.27 24.51 6.21
C MET A 79 -13.70 23.29 5.42
N ALA A 80 -14.99 23.11 5.16
CA ALA A 80 -15.49 22.01 4.31
C ALA A 80 -14.87 22.07 2.89
N ALA A 81 -14.85 23.25 2.27
CA ALA A 81 -14.24 23.46 0.96
C ALA A 81 -12.71 23.22 0.98
N THR A 82 -12.03 23.65 2.04
CA THR A 82 -10.59 23.40 2.20
C THR A 82 -10.27 21.91 2.36
N GLU A 83 -11.02 21.18 3.18
CA GLU A 83 -10.78 19.73 3.39
C GLU A 83 -11.14 18.90 2.16
N GLN A 84 -12.16 19.30 1.39
CA GLN A 84 -12.41 18.74 0.06
C GLN A 84 -11.26 19.02 -0.91
N GLY A 85 -10.69 20.23 -0.89
CA GLY A 85 -9.54 20.58 -1.73
C GLY A 85 -8.31 19.71 -1.46
N LYS A 86 -7.98 19.50 -0.18
CA LYS A 86 -6.85 18.66 0.26
C LYS A 86 -6.96 17.20 -0.16
N ALA A 87 -8.17 16.69 -0.40
CA ALA A 87 -8.37 15.33 -0.90
C ALA A 87 -7.82 15.11 -2.32
N PHE A 88 -7.55 16.19 -3.07
CA PHE A 88 -6.98 16.12 -4.41
C PHE A 88 -5.45 16.17 -4.44
N ASP A 89 -4.81 16.62 -3.34
CA ASP A 89 -3.37 16.75 -3.25
C ASP A 89 -2.68 15.39 -3.36
N ASP A 90 -1.59 15.34 -4.11
CA ASP A 90 -0.81 14.12 -4.23
C ASP A 90 -0.04 13.84 -2.94
N PRO A 91 -0.08 12.60 -2.42
CA PRO A 91 0.67 12.23 -1.24
C PRO A 91 2.17 12.17 -1.52
N ASP A 92 2.99 12.63 -0.57
CA ASP A 92 4.44 12.42 -0.61
C ASP A 92 4.78 10.95 -0.28
N VAL A 93 4.85 10.15 -1.33
CA VAL A 93 5.16 8.71 -1.26
C VAL A 93 6.54 8.46 -0.66
N GLN A 94 7.52 9.33 -0.93
CA GLN A 94 8.89 9.13 -0.50
C GLN A 94 9.01 9.35 1.01
N ALA A 95 8.44 10.43 1.52
CA ALA A 95 8.37 10.69 2.96
C ALA A 95 7.58 9.59 3.70
N ALA A 96 6.48 9.10 3.10
CA ALA A 96 5.68 8.02 3.68
C ALA A 96 6.46 6.69 3.75
N LEU A 97 7.22 6.33 2.71
CA LEU A 97 8.07 5.15 2.69
C LEU A 97 9.19 5.23 3.74
N GLU A 98 9.83 6.38 3.89
CA GLU A 98 10.85 6.57 4.93
C GLU A 98 10.29 6.43 6.34
N LYS A 99 9.10 6.99 6.58
CA LYS A 99 8.39 6.83 7.85
C LYS A 99 8.05 5.38 8.14
N ALA A 100 7.54 4.65 7.16
CA ALA A 100 7.22 3.23 7.30
C ALA A 100 8.47 2.38 7.60
N ARG A 101 9.60 2.67 6.94
CA ARG A 101 10.89 2.00 7.19
C ARG A 101 11.44 2.28 8.58
N LYS A 102 11.29 3.51 9.11
CA LYS A 102 11.68 3.85 10.48
C LYS A 102 10.84 3.10 11.51
N GLN A 103 9.53 3.00 11.27
CA GLN A 103 8.61 2.28 12.17
C GLN A 103 8.83 0.76 12.18
N ALA A 104 9.28 0.16 11.07
CA ALA A 104 9.60 -1.26 11.01
C ALA A 104 10.90 -1.66 11.74
N ARG A 105 11.73 -0.68 12.12
CA ARG A 105 13.00 -0.89 12.85
C ARG A 105 12.89 -0.64 14.36
N GLN A 106 11.73 -0.18 14.82
CA GLN A 106 11.40 0.04 16.23
C GLN A 106 10.51 -1.10 16.73
#